data_AF-A0A521YPL5-F1
#
_entry.id   AF-A0A521YPL5-F1
#
_cell.length_a   1.000
_cell.length_b   1.000
_cell.length_c   1.000
_cell.angle_alpha   90.00
_cell.angle_beta   90.00
_cell.angle_gamma   90.00
#
_symmetry.space_group_name_H-M   'P 1'
#
loop_
_entity.id
_entity.type
_entity.pdbx_description
1 polymer ?
#
loop_
_entity_poly.entity_id
_entity_poly.type
_entity_poly.pdbx_seq_one_letter_code
_entity_poly.pdbx_strand_id
1 'polypeptide(L)'
;MAEQDAITPTEQFEHVPFRWHRDEVEKVSLPGAVVMDFAGLARDVAYGVQTLLELLETNELRKSNMEAPLMNACDAGNLERLAITSLKVLGDSAEKLQTWAFKCHTPEGRAEEARDLALSCRKAQEKTRS
;
A
#
# COMPACT_ATOMS: atom_id res chain seq x y z
N MET A 1 -0.75 33.04 -47.09
CA MET A 1 0.55 32.79 -46.44
C MET A 1 0.25 32.65 -44.96
N ALA A 2 0.58 31.50 -44.39
CA ALA A 2 -0.02 30.96 -43.17
C ALA A 2 0.28 31.77 -41.89
N GLU A 3 -0.77 31.96 -41.10
CA GLU A 3 -0.78 32.52 -39.76
C GLU A 3 -0.15 31.46 -38.82
N GLN A 4 0.94 31.83 -38.15
CA GLN A 4 1.59 30.97 -37.17
C GLN A 4 0.82 31.13 -35.85
N ASP A 5 0.00 30.12 -35.52
CA ASP A 5 -0.59 29.98 -34.20
C ASP A 5 0.53 29.84 -33.16
N ALA A 6 0.74 30.91 -32.41
CA ALA A 6 1.65 30.93 -31.28
C ALA A 6 1.12 29.99 -30.19
N ILE A 7 1.78 28.85 -29.99
CA ILE A 7 1.55 27.96 -28.85
C ILE A 7 2.00 28.73 -27.61
N THR A 8 1.03 29.26 -26.86
CA THR A 8 1.27 29.83 -25.53
C THR A 8 1.80 28.73 -24.60
N PRO A 9 2.85 29.00 -23.80
CA PRO A 9 3.37 28.03 -22.85
C PRO A 9 2.27 27.61 -21.90
N THR A 10 1.92 26.33 -21.98
CA THR A 10 0.88 25.70 -21.18
C THR A 10 1.26 25.81 -19.71
N GLU A 11 0.25 26.08 -18.89
CA GLU A 11 0.31 26.24 -17.44
C GLU A 11 1.37 25.32 -16.80
N GLN A 12 2.27 25.91 -16.02
CA GLN A 12 3.19 25.17 -15.17
C GLN A 12 2.35 24.27 -14.26
N PHE A 13 2.32 22.97 -14.54
CA PHE A 13 1.73 21.98 -13.64
C PHE A 13 2.45 22.09 -12.30
N GLU A 14 1.75 22.65 -11.31
CA GLU A 14 2.23 22.75 -9.95
C GLU A 14 2.54 21.34 -9.46
N HIS A 15 3.81 21.06 -9.22
CA HIS A 15 4.27 19.71 -8.88
C HIS A 15 3.89 19.42 -7.43
N VAL A 16 2.66 18.94 -7.22
CA VAL A 16 2.19 18.54 -5.89
C VAL A 16 2.87 17.21 -5.53
N PRO A 17 3.53 17.09 -4.37
CA PRO A 17 4.10 15.83 -3.95
C PRO A 17 3.00 14.77 -3.82
N PHE A 18 3.30 13.57 -4.31
CA PHE A 18 2.39 12.44 -4.19
C PHE A 18 2.07 12.17 -2.71
N ARG A 19 0.79 12.22 -2.35
CA ARG A 19 0.28 11.94 -1.01
C ARG A 19 -0.64 10.73 -1.06
N TRP A 20 -0.37 9.77 -0.16
CA TRP A 20 -1.19 8.58 -0.01
C TRP A 20 -2.50 8.84 0.73
N HIS A 21 -2.56 9.87 1.57
CA HIS A 21 -3.74 10.23 2.35
C HIS A 21 -4.32 11.56 1.87
N ARG A 22 -5.65 11.67 1.95
CA ARG A 22 -6.36 12.93 1.69
C ARG A 22 -6.28 13.83 2.93
N ASP A 23 -6.39 15.14 2.74
CA ASP A 23 -6.22 16.13 3.81
C ASP A 23 -7.28 15.99 4.92
N GLU A 24 -8.44 15.39 4.63
CA GLU A 24 -9.50 15.16 5.60
C GLU A 24 -9.13 14.14 6.69
N VAL A 25 -8.08 13.35 6.47
CA VAL A 25 -7.61 12.31 7.40
C VAL A 25 -6.61 12.86 8.43
N GLU A 26 -6.03 14.05 8.22
CA GLU A 26 -5.00 14.62 9.11
C GLU A 26 -5.52 14.92 10.53
N LYS A 27 -6.84 15.11 10.70
CA LYS A 27 -7.48 15.45 11.98
C LYS A 27 -8.20 14.27 12.64
N VAL A 28 -8.00 13.07 12.13
CA VAL A 28 -8.69 11.87 12.61
C VAL A 28 -7.99 11.30 13.85
N SER A 29 -8.77 11.10 14.92
CA SER A 29 -8.33 10.33 16.08
C SER A 29 -8.63 8.84 15.87
N LEU A 30 -7.58 8.03 15.80
CA LEU A 30 -7.68 6.58 15.66
C LEU A 30 -7.53 5.87 17.02
N PRO A 31 -8.32 4.81 17.27
CA PRO A 31 -8.10 3.90 18.38
C PRO A 31 -6.65 3.41 18.46
N GLY A 32 -6.00 3.67 19.60
CA GLY A 32 -4.59 3.31 19.80
C GLY A 32 -4.30 1.82 19.62
N ALA A 33 -5.22 0.93 20.01
CA ALA A 33 -5.05 -0.52 19.83
C ALA A 33 -4.86 -0.91 18.36
N VAL A 34 -5.70 -0.40 17.46
CA VAL A 34 -5.64 -0.73 16.02
C VAL A 34 -4.34 -0.19 15.39
N VAL A 35 -3.92 1.01 15.79
CA VAL A 35 -2.65 1.60 15.32
C VAL A 35 -1.46 0.81 15.85
N MET A 36 -1.49 0.39 17.12
CA MET A 36 -0.43 -0.40 17.72
C MET A 36 -0.33 -1.80 17.10
N ASP A 37 -1.45 -2.45 16.78
CA ASP A 37 -1.47 -3.74 16.10
C ASP A 37 -0.83 -3.64 14.70
N PHE A 38 -1.18 -2.61 13.93
CA PHE A 38 -0.55 -2.36 12.63
C PHE A 38 0.93 -2.02 12.76
N ALA A 39 1.31 -1.18 13.73
CA ALA A 39 2.71 -0.85 13.98
C ALA A 39 3.53 -2.09 14.37
N GLY A 40 2.96 -2.99 15.17
CA GLY A 40 3.54 -4.29 15.49
C GLY A 40 3.77 -5.13 14.24
N LEU A 41 2.73 -5.30 13.42
CA LEU A 41 2.82 -6.04 12.16
C LEU A 41 3.87 -5.43 11.22
N ALA A 42 3.87 -4.11 11.05
CA ALA A 42 4.82 -3.41 10.19
C ALA A 42 6.27 -3.61 10.65
N ARG A 43 6.50 -3.53 11.96
CA ARG A 43 7.81 -3.78 12.57
C ARG A 43 8.26 -5.23 12.35
N ASP A 44 7.38 -6.20 12.58
CA ASP A 44 7.71 -7.61 12.46
C ASP A 44 8.02 -7.98 11.00
N VAL A 45 7.25 -7.46 10.04
CA VAL A 45 7.56 -7.61 8.61
C VAL A 45 8.86 -6.93 8.24
N ALA A 46 9.12 -5.71 8.72
CA ALA A 46 10.35 -4.98 8.43
C ALA A 46 11.60 -5.73 8.92
N TYR A 47 11.58 -6.22 10.16
CA TYR A 47 12.68 -7.03 10.69
C TYR A 47 12.84 -8.36 9.94
N GLY A 48 11.74 -9.05 9.64
CA GLY A 48 11.79 -10.28 8.85
C GLY A 48 12.43 -10.05 7.48
N VAL A 49 11.99 -9.03 6.76
CA VAL A 49 12.54 -8.66 5.44
C VAL A 49 14.01 -8.26 5.55
N GLN A 50 14.38 -7.48 6.56
CA GLN A 50 15.78 -7.13 6.80
C GLN A 50 16.65 -8.39 6.94
N THR A 51 16.26 -9.33 7.79
CA THR A 51 17.00 -10.59 7.97
C THR A 51 17.10 -11.39 6.66
N LEU A 52 16.04 -11.44 5.85
CA LEU A 52 16.08 -12.10 4.55
C LEU A 52 17.10 -11.46 3.60
N LEU A 53 17.15 -10.12 3.57
CA LEU A 53 18.10 -9.38 2.73
C LEU A 53 19.54 -9.57 3.20
N GLU A 54 19.78 -9.56 4.51
CA GLU A 54 21.10 -9.84 5.10
C GLU A 54 21.60 -11.26 4.75
N LEU A 55 20.70 -12.26 4.76
CA LEU A 55 21.03 -13.63 4.36
C LEU A 55 21.38 -13.72 2.87
N LEU A 56 20.62 -13.04 2.02
CA LEU A 56 20.88 -12.98 0.58
C LEU A 56 22.22 -12.29 0.28
N GLU A 57 22.47 -11.14 0.91
CA GLU A 57 23.74 -10.42 0.80
C GLU A 57 24.92 -11.30 1.26
N THR A 58 24.79 -11.95 2.42
CA THR A 58 25.82 -12.85 2.93
C THR A 58 26.08 -14.00 1.95
N ASN A 59 25.03 -14.57 1.35
CA ASN A 59 25.18 -15.63 0.37
C ASN A 59 25.95 -15.17 -0.89
N GLU A 60 25.69 -13.96 -1.37
CA GLU A 60 26.42 -13.38 -2.51
C GLU A 60 27.88 -13.06 -2.16
N LEU A 61 28.14 -12.52 -0.97
CA LEU A 61 29.50 -12.26 -0.48
C LEU A 61 30.34 -13.54 -0.39
N ARG A 62 29.75 -14.66 0.04
CA ARG A 62 30.46 -15.94 0.08
C ARG A 62 30.80 -16.44 -1.31
N LYS A 63 29.87 -16.32 -2.27
CA LYS A 63 30.14 -16.66 -3.68
C LYS A 63 31.29 -15.82 -4.24
N SER A 64 31.32 -14.51 -3.97
CA SER A 64 32.41 -13.64 -4.44
C SER A 64 33.76 -13.98 -3.80
N ASN A 65 33.76 -14.47 -2.56
CA ASN A 65 34.96 -14.88 -1.84
C ASN A 65 35.40 -16.32 -2.16
N MET A 66 34.80 -16.97 -3.16
CA MET A 66 35.03 -18.39 -3.51
C MET A 66 34.78 -19.36 -2.33
N GLU A 67 33.94 -18.95 -1.37
CA GLU A 67 33.49 -19.82 -0.30
C GLU A 67 32.28 -20.65 -0.73
N ALA A 68 32.02 -21.74 0.00
CA ALA A 68 30.79 -22.50 -0.17
C ALA A 68 29.57 -21.59 0.10
N PRO A 69 28.60 -21.50 -0.82
CA PRO A 69 27.42 -20.67 -0.61
C PRO A 69 26.60 -21.18 0.58
N LEU A 70 25.88 -20.27 1.24
CA LEU A 70 24.97 -20.63 2.34
C LEU A 70 23.78 -21.45 1.83
N MET A 71 23.33 -21.16 0.61
CA MET A 71 22.14 -21.76 0.01
C MET A 71 22.28 -21.82 -1.51
N ASN A 72 21.49 -22.69 -2.14
CA ASN A 72 21.48 -22.78 -3.60
C ASN A 72 20.67 -21.62 -4.23
N ALA A 73 20.70 -21.52 -5.57
CA ALA A 73 20.00 -20.45 -6.29
C ALA A 73 18.47 -20.52 -6.17
N CYS A 74 17.89 -21.71 -6.03
CA CYS A 74 16.45 -21.89 -5.83
C CYS A 74 16.03 -21.34 -4.46
N ASP A 75 16.78 -21.67 -3.41
CA ASP A 75 16.53 -21.18 -2.04
C ASP A 75 16.63 -19.66 -1.97
N ALA A 76 17.68 -19.07 -2.58
CA ALA A 76 17.85 -17.63 -2.65
C ALA A 76 16.65 -16.95 -3.34
N GLY A 77 16.22 -17.47 -4.50
CA GLY A 77 15.04 -16.95 -5.19
C GLY A 77 13.74 -17.11 -4.40
N ASN A 78 13.62 -18.16 -3.57
CA ASN A 78 12.47 -18.33 -2.67
C ASN A 78 12.49 -17.32 -1.52
N LEU A 79 13.65 -17.02 -0.93
CA LEU A 79 13.76 -15.98 0.10
C LEU A 79 13.46 -14.59 -0.46
N GLU A 80 13.91 -14.27 -1.67
CA GLU A 80 13.60 -13.00 -2.34
C GLU A 80 12.09 -12.86 -2.58
N ARG A 81 11.44 -13.91 -3.10
CA ARG A 81 9.98 -13.93 -3.29
C ARG A 81 9.21 -13.85 -1.97
N LEU A 82 9.75 -14.45 -0.90
CA LEU A 82 9.18 -14.33 0.44
C LEU A 82 9.24 -12.88 0.91
N ALA A 83 10.40 -12.21 0.80
CA ALA A 83 10.55 -10.80 1.14
C ALA A 83 9.56 -9.91 0.36
N ILE A 84 9.47 -10.10 -0.96
CA ILE A 84 8.52 -9.37 -1.82
C ILE A 84 7.07 -9.62 -1.39
N THR A 85 6.71 -10.87 -1.14
CA THR A 85 5.34 -11.23 -0.73
C THR A 85 4.99 -10.66 0.64
N SER A 86 5.92 -10.69 1.59
CA SER A 86 5.74 -10.11 2.92
C SER A 86 5.50 -8.60 2.85
N LEU A 87 6.25 -7.88 2.01
CA LEU A 87 6.04 -6.45 1.78
C LEU A 87 4.69 -6.16 1.11
N LYS A 88 4.26 -7.00 0.15
CA LYS A 88 2.92 -6.88 -0.46
C LYS A 88 1.82 -7.04 0.58
N VAL A 89 1.90 -8.06 1.44
CA VAL A 89 0.92 -8.29 2.52
C VAL A 89 0.88 -7.11 3.50
N LEU A 90 2.04 -6.52 3.81
CA LEU A 90 2.08 -5.31 4.63
C LEU A 90 1.41 -4.12 3.93
N GLY A 91 1.65 -3.95 2.63
CA GLY A 91 0.97 -2.94 1.80
C GLY A 91 -0.56 -3.09 1.81
N ASP A 92 -1.06 -4.31 1.55
CA ASP A 92 -2.49 -4.62 1.59
C ASP A 92 -3.10 -4.34 2.98
N SER A 93 -2.33 -4.60 4.04
CA SER A 93 -2.76 -4.33 5.42
C SER A 93 -2.82 -2.83 5.71
N ALA A 94 -1.87 -2.06 5.17
CA ALA A 94 -1.84 -0.61 5.28
C ALA A 94 -3.05 0.02 4.56
N GLU A 95 -3.36 -0.45 3.36
CA GLU A 95 -4.52 0.00 2.58
C GLU A 95 -5.84 -0.30 3.30
N LYS A 96 -5.98 -1.49 3.91
CA LYS A 96 -7.14 -1.84 4.73
C LYS A 96 -7.28 -0.90 5.93
N LEU A 97 -6.18 -0.61 6.63
CA LEU A 97 -6.19 0.32 7.76
C LEU A 97 -6.60 1.73 7.32
N GLN A 98 -6.05 2.22 6.21
CA GLN A 98 -6.40 3.53 5.64
C GLN A 98 -7.88 3.60 5.25
N THR A 99 -8.38 2.54 4.59
CA THR A 99 -9.79 2.44 4.19
C THR A 99 -10.71 2.45 5.41
N TRP A 100 -10.37 1.68 6.44
CA TRP A 100 -11.12 1.65 7.69
C TRP A 100 -11.08 3.01 8.41
N ALA A 101 -9.91 3.63 8.51
CA ALA A 101 -9.74 4.94 9.10
C ALA A 101 -10.61 5.99 8.40
N PHE A 102 -10.60 5.99 7.06
CA PHE A 102 -11.45 6.87 6.26
C PHE A 102 -12.94 6.60 6.52
N LYS A 103 -13.41 5.37 6.32
CA LYS A 103 -14.84 5.03 6.44
C LYS A 103 -15.41 5.31 7.82
N CYS A 104 -14.69 4.96 8.88
CA CYS A 104 -15.22 5.06 10.23
C CYS A 104 -15.03 6.47 10.82
N HIS A 105 -13.94 7.15 10.50
CA HIS A 105 -13.55 8.36 11.23
C HIS A 105 -13.66 9.66 10.44
N THR A 106 -13.82 9.65 9.11
CA THR A 106 -14.15 10.86 8.35
C THR A 106 -15.65 10.96 8.08
N PRO A 107 -16.25 12.16 8.11
CA PRO A 107 -17.66 12.34 7.73
C PRO A 107 -17.92 11.97 6.26
N GLU A 108 -16.97 12.21 5.37
CA GLU A 108 -17.03 11.85 3.96
C GLU A 108 -17.09 10.33 3.78
N GLY A 109 -16.23 9.59 4.49
CA GLY A 109 -16.20 8.14 4.43
C GLY A 109 -17.48 7.50 4.95
N ARG A 110 -18.04 8.02 6.04
CA ARG A 110 -19.35 7.57 6.56
C ARG A 110 -20.49 7.84 5.59
N ALA A 111 -20.47 8.98 4.90
CA ALA A 111 -21.49 9.32 3.90
C ALA A 111 -21.40 8.42 2.67
N GLU A 112 -20.19 8.08 2.23
CA GLU A 112 -19.95 7.14 1.13
C GLU A 112 -20.47 5.73 1.47
N GLU A 113 -20.13 5.21 2.65
CA GLU A 113 -20.58 3.90 3.10
C GLU A 113 -22.12 3.80 3.22
N ALA A 114 -22.76 4.87 3.71
CA ALA A 114 -24.23 4.94 3.76
C ALA A 114 -24.88 4.91 2.36
N ARG A 115 -24.25 5.55 1.35
CA ARG A 115 -24.72 5.53 -0.04
C ARG A 115 -24.56 4.14 -0.66
N ASP A 116 -23.44 3.49 -0.44
CA ASP A 116 -23.17 2.13 -0.95
C ASP A 116 -24.15 1.11 -0.39
N LEU A 117 -24.44 1.18 0.91
CA LEU A 117 -25.45 0.36 1.56
C LEU A 117 -26.85 0.60 0.97
N ALA A 118 -27.23 1.87 0.76
CA ALA A 118 -28.51 2.21 0.15
C ALA A 118 -28.65 1.67 -1.28
N LEU A 119 -27.58 1.73 -2.08
CA LEU A 119 -27.52 1.16 -3.43
C LEU A 119 -27.62 -0.37 -3.41
N SER A 120 -26.93 -1.03 -2.47
CA SER A 120 -26.97 -2.49 -2.31
C SER A 120 -28.38 -2.98 -1.94
N CYS A 121 -29.03 -2.33 -0.96
CA CYS A 121 -30.41 -2.65 -0.55
C CYS A 121 -31.39 -2.51 -1.73
N ARG A 122 -31.24 -1.45 -2.55
CA ARG A 122 -32.08 -1.23 -3.73
C ARG A 122 -31.92 -2.36 -4.75
N LYS A 123 -30.69 -2.73 -5.09
CA LYS A 123 -30.40 -3.85 -6.01
C LYS A 123 -30.95 -5.18 -5.49
N ALA A 124 -30.86 -5.43 -4.18
CA ALA A 124 -31.40 -6.65 -3.57
C ALA A 124 -32.94 -6.72 -3.66
N GLN A 125 -33.62 -5.59 -3.48
CA GLN A 125 -35.08 -5.48 -3.60
C GLN A 125 -35.57 -5.65 -5.05
N GLU A 126 -34.80 -5.16 -6.03
CA GLU A 126 -35.12 -5.35 -7.45
C GLU A 126 -34.96 -6.82 -7.88
N LYS A 127 -33.94 -7.52 -7.34
CA LYS A 127 -33.69 -8.95 -7.64
C LYS A 127 -34.72 -9.90 -7.03
N THR A 128 -35.38 -9.51 -5.95
CA THR A 128 -36.44 -10.33 -5.29
C THR A 128 -37.83 -10.10 -5.88
N ARG A 129 -37.98 -9.09 -6.76
CA ARG A 129 -39.24 -8.76 -7.45
C ARG A 129 -39.33 -9.31 -8.89
N SER A 130 -38.23 -9.85 -9.42
CA SER A 130 -38.19 -10.59 -10.71
C SER A 130 -38.33 -12.08 -10.48
#